data_AF-A0A2U8E739-F1
#
_entry.id   AF-A0A2U8E739-F1
#
_cell.length_a   1.000
_cell.length_b   1.000
_cell.length_c   1.000
_cell.angle_alpha   90.00
_cell.angle_beta   90.00
_cell.angle_gamma   90.00
#
_symmetry.space_group_name_H-M   'P 1'
#
loop_
_entity.id
_entity.type
_entity.pdbx_description
1 polymer ?
#
loop_
_entity_poly.entity_id
_entity_poly.type
_entity_poly.pdbx_seq_one_letter_code
_entity_poly.pdbx_strand_id
1 'polypeptide(L)'
;MIGLEGENVDPAAKKKNYPWLGTDGKSVSRFTIETRAALLNHYAKLQSANNADTSRENLYPLVLPTMAQFRTTRAIAGRATLDSGMAWTRFDDSIALVADWRRRGSVWEIPYGAMVPLTVDGLLTAGRCISSHSDAWEVTRVIPPAAQTGQAAGIAAVLSLRRGIPPAQLAAADIQAELRRKNLPFHFDEVGLSAPESS
;
A
#
# COMPACT_ATOMS: atom_id res chain seq x y z
N MET A 1 1.72 17.70 -4.60
CA MET A 1 0.33 17.34 -4.25
C MET A 1 0.19 15.84 -4.34
N ILE A 2 -0.10 15.22 -3.21
CA ILE A 2 -0.47 13.82 -3.06
C ILE A 2 -2.01 13.88 -2.98
N GLY A 3 -2.71 13.14 -3.84
CA GLY A 3 -4.12 13.34 -4.22
C GLY A 3 -5.01 13.85 -3.10
N LEU A 4 -5.48 15.10 -3.25
CA LEU A 4 -6.66 15.60 -2.57
C LEU A 4 -7.60 15.98 -3.68
N GLU A 5 -8.49 15.05 -4.00
CA GLU A 5 -9.83 15.29 -4.53
C GLU A 5 -10.45 13.92 -4.82
N GLY A 6 -11.33 13.51 -3.90
CA GLY A 6 -12.10 12.28 -3.92
C GLY A 6 -13.01 12.28 -2.69
N GLU A 7 -14.32 12.19 -2.90
CA GLU A 7 -15.38 12.47 -1.92
C GLU A 7 -15.46 11.49 -0.73
N ASN A 8 -14.52 10.53 -0.59
CA ASN A 8 -14.56 9.49 0.44
C ASN A 8 -13.28 9.39 1.30
N VAL A 9 -12.44 10.44 1.34
CA VAL A 9 -11.32 10.49 2.28
C VAL A 9 -11.81 11.02 3.62
N ASP A 10 -11.71 10.21 4.68
CA ASP A 10 -12.03 10.62 6.05
C ASP A 10 -11.31 11.95 6.38
N PRO A 11 -12.06 13.05 6.62
CA PRO A 11 -11.47 14.36 6.92
C PRO A 11 -10.67 14.36 8.24
N ALA A 12 -10.83 13.34 9.11
CA ALA A 12 -10.08 13.18 10.35
C ALA A 12 -8.72 12.48 10.18
N ALA A 13 -8.41 11.92 9.00
CA ALA A 13 -7.11 11.31 8.74
C ALA A 13 -6.01 12.38 8.80
N LYS A 14 -5.17 12.34 9.85
CA LYS A 14 -4.02 13.24 9.99
C LYS A 14 -3.16 13.15 8.73
N LYS A 15 -3.16 14.21 7.91
CA LYS A 15 -2.21 14.39 6.80
C LYS A 15 -0.79 14.33 7.35
N LYS A 16 -0.15 13.17 7.26
CA LYS A 16 1.29 13.05 7.49
C LYS A 16 1.99 13.79 6.36
N ASN A 17 2.39 15.02 6.65
CA ASN A 17 3.18 15.79 5.71
C ASN A 17 4.61 15.23 5.74
N TYR A 18 4.93 14.35 4.78
CA TYR A 18 6.28 13.84 4.65
C TYR A 18 7.14 14.93 4.00
N PRO A 19 8.16 15.46 4.69
CA PRO A 19 8.97 16.56 4.15
C PRO A 19 9.82 16.13 2.95
N TRP A 20 9.90 14.83 2.67
CA TRP A 20 10.73 14.26 1.62
C TRP A 20 9.86 13.60 0.56
N LEU A 21 9.88 14.16 -0.65
CA LEU A 21 9.20 13.57 -1.79
C LEU A 21 10.07 12.50 -2.47
N GLY A 22 11.40 12.68 -2.50
CA GLY A 22 12.29 11.80 -3.24
C GLY A 22 12.07 11.89 -4.76
N THR A 23 11.75 13.08 -5.26
CA THR A 23 11.63 13.40 -6.71
C THR A 23 12.89 14.08 -7.25
N ASP A 24 13.75 14.60 -6.39
CA ASP A 24 14.91 15.40 -6.77
C ASP A 24 16.17 14.90 -6.06
N GLY A 25 17.31 14.91 -6.75
CA GLY A 25 18.56 14.37 -6.21
C GLY A 25 19.05 15.11 -4.95
N LYS A 26 18.74 16.40 -4.82
CA LYS A 26 19.13 17.19 -3.64
C LYS A 26 18.38 16.72 -2.38
N SER A 27 17.08 16.49 -2.47
CA SER A 27 16.28 15.97 -1.35
C SER A 27 16.67 14.55 -0.98
N VAL A 28 16.99 13.69 -1.96
CA VAL A 28 17.49 12.33 -1.72
C VAL A 28 18.81 12.34 -0.95
N SER A 29 19.77 13.18 -1.38
CA SER A 29 21.06 13.35 -0.71
C SER A 29 20.88 13.93 0.70
N ARG A 30 20.05 14.96 0.83
CA ARG A 30 19.75 15.59 2.12
C ARG A 30 19.10 14.60 3.09
N PHE A 31 18.10 13.84 2.64
CA PHE A 31 17.48 12.78 3.44
C PHE A 31 18.50 11.77 3.96
N THR A 32 19.44 11.35 3.11
CA THR A 32 20.49 10.38 3.49
C THR A 32 21.43 10.97 4.54
N ILE A 33 21.86 12.23 4.38
CA ILE A 33 22.72 12.93 5.35
C ILE A 33 21.99 13.10 6.69
N GLU A 34 20.75 13.58 6.67
CA GLU A 34 19.96 13.81 7.88
C GLU A 34 19.66 12.52 8.63
N THR A 35 19.36 11.42 7.92
CA THR A 35 19.13 10.12 8.54
C THR A 35 20.42 9.58 9.20
N ARG A 36 21.58 9.76 8.57
CA ARG A 36 22.87 9.39 9.16
C ARG A 36 23.17 10.23 10.40
N ALA A 37 22.94 11.52 10.35
CA ALA A 37 23.09 12.41 11.50
C ALA A 37 22.16 12.02 12.66
N ALA A 38 20.90 11.70 12.37
CA ALA A 38 19.95 11.22 13.38
C ALA A 38 20.40 9.90 14.03
N LEU A 39 20.94 8.96 13.25
CA LEU A 39 21.49 7.70 13.76
C LEU A 39 22.70 7.95 14.67
N LEU A 40 23.63 8.79 14.25
CA LEU A 40 24.80 9.16 15.06
C LEU A 40 24.38 9.82 16.38
N ASN A 41 23.41 10.74 16.34
CA ASN A 41 22.85 11.37 17.54
C ASN A 41 22.14 10.36 18.46
N HIS A 42 21.47 9.35 17.90
CA HIS A 42 20.86 8.28 18.68
C HIS A 42 21.91 7.46 19.44
N TYR A 43 22.98 7.02 18.77
CA TYR A 43 24.08 6.31 19.42
C TYR A 43 24.81 7.17 20.46
N ALA A 44 25.07 8.45 20.17
CA ALA A 44 25.69 9.37 21.12
C ALA A 44 24.88 9.50 22.42
N LYS A 45 23.53 9.52 22.34
CA LYS A 45 22.64 9.53 23.52
C LYS A 45 22.68 8.23 24.30
N LEU A 46 22.75 7.07 23.64
CA LEU A 46 22.88 5.79 24.35
C LEU A 46 24.24 5.69 25.06
N GLN A 47 25.30 6.19 24.41
CA GLN A 47 26.65 6.21 24.94
C GLN A 47 26.83 7.19 26.11
N SER A 48 25.99 8.24 26.23
CA SER A 48 26.09 9.19 27.34
C SER A 48 25.71 8.60 28.70
N ALA A 49 25.06 7.43 28.74
CA ALA A 49 24.81 6.69 29.98
C ALA A 49 26.11 6.20 30.66
N ASN A 50 27.24 6.21 29.92
CA ASN A 50 28.61 6.00 30.40
C ASN A 50 28.78 4.73 31.26
N ASN A 51 28.14 3.64 30.85
CA ASN A 51 28.35 2.32 31.44
C ASN A 51 29.19 1.44 30.50
N ALA A 52 29.71 0.32 30.99
CA ALA A 52 30.60 -0.55 30.23
C ALA A 52 29.95 -1.04 28.92
N ASP A 53 28.66 -1.36 28.93
CA ASP A 53 27.93 -1.92 27.78
C ASP A 53 27.58 -0.87 26.72
N THR A 54 27.42 0.40 27.11
CA THR A 54 27.09 1.50 26.19
C THR A 54 28.30 2.30 25.75
N SER A 55 29.52 1.84 26.05
CA SER A 55 30.75 2.49 25.58
C SER A 55 30.81 2.54 24.04
N ARG A 56 31.62 3.44 23.49
CA ARG A 56 31.85 3.52 22.03
C ARG A 56 32.49 2.26 21.44
N GLU A 57 33.15 1.46 22.27
CA GLU A 57 33.80 0.20 21.88
C GLU A 57 32.79 -0.95 21.83
N ASN A 58 31.70 -0.86 22.60
CA ASN A 58 30.70 -1.93 22.73
C ASN A 58 29.37 -1.62 22.02
N LEU A 59 29.05 -0.34 21.80
CA LEU A 59 27.80 0.09 21.18
C LEU A 59 28.07 1.12 20.06
N TYR A 60 28.17 0.64 18.83
CA TYR A 60 28.41 1.46 17.65
C TYR A 60 27.65 0.95 16.42
N PRO A 61 27.33 1.83 15.45
CA PRO A 61 26.72 1.38 14.21
C PRO A 61 27.73 0.61 13.37
N LEU A 62 27.44 -0.66 13.06
CA LEU A 62 28.27 -1.46 12.15
C LEU A 62 28.22 -0.94 10.70
N VAL A 63 27.04 -0.48 10.27
CA VAL A 63 26.81 0.05 8.90
C VAL A 63 25.87 1.25 8.99
N LEU A 64 26.22 2.32 8.28
CA LEU A 64 25.32 3.45 8.05
C LEU A 64 24.40 3.18 6.85
N PRO A 65 23.16 3.70 6.83
CA PRO A 65 22.30 3.61 5.66
C PRO A 65 23.02 4.11 4.40
N THR A 66 23.23 3.22 3.43
CA THR A 66 23.93 3.50 2.17
C THR A 66 22.99 4.00 1.08
N MET A 67 21.69 3.81 1.25
CA MET A 67 20.65 4.22 0.31
C MET A 67 19.52 4.99 1.02
N ALA A 68 18.84 5.85 0.27
CA ALA A 68 17.65 6.53 0.75
C ALA A 68 16.48 5.54 0.85
N GLN A 69 16.07 5.21 2.07
CA GLN A 69 15.02 4.23 2.37
C GLN A 69 13.61 4.81 2.23
N PHE A 70 13.34 5.50 1.12
CA PHE A 70 11.99 5.99 0.85
C PHE A 70 11.01 4.82 0.71
N ARG A 71 9.90 4.90 1.43
CA ARG A 71 8.76 3.99 1.32
C ARG A 71 7.51 4.80 1.08
N THR A 72 6.50 4.16 0.48
CA THR A 72 5.16 4.74 0.32
C THR A 72 5.19 6.17 -0.25
N THR A 73 5.93 6.37 -1.35
CA THR A 73 6.14 7.71 -1.92
C THR A 73 5.03 8.13 -2.88
N ARG A 74 4.56 7.21 -3.74
CA ARG A 74 3.47 7.46 -4.69
C ARG A 74 2.64 6.22 -4.93
N ALA A 75 1.34 6.44 -5.00
CA ALA A 75 0.32 5.55 -5.53
C ALA A 75 -0.55 6.36 -6.50
N ILE A 76 -1.33 5.70 -7.35
CA ILE A 76 -2.31 6.42 -8.18
C ILE A 76 -3.41 7.05 -7.32
N ALA A 77 -4.01 8.13 -7.82
CA ALA A 77 -5.34 8.54 -7.40
C ALA A 77 -6.35 7.66 -8.14
N GLY A 78 -6.92 6.68 -7.44
CA GLY A 78 -7.88 5.73 -7.99
C GLY A 78 -9.31 6.18 -7.76
N ARG A 79 -10.26 5.48 -8.39
CA ARG A 79 -11.71 5.70 -8.19
C ARG A 79 -12.19 5.34 -6.78
N ALA A 80 -11.47 4.44 -6.14
CA ALA A 80 -11.59 4.14 -4.71
C ALA A 80 -10.19 4.20 -4.10
N THR A 81 -10.10 4.52 -2.81
CA THR A 81 -8.83 4.56 -2.08
C THR A 81 -8.96 3.77 -0.80
N LEU A 82 -8.08 2.79 -0.61
CA LEU A 82 -8.02 2.02 0.64
C LEU A 82 -7.26 2.82 1.71
N ASP A 83 -7.78 2.87 2.93
CA ASP A 83 -7.13 3.50 4.08
C ASP A 83 -7.24 2.65 5.35
N SER A 84 -6.69 3.14 6.45
CA SER A 84 -6.75 2.53 7.77
C SER A 84 -8.19 2.31 8.21
N GLY A 85 -8.45 1.20 8.89
CA GLY A 85 -9.79 0.86 9.40
C GLY A 85 -10.70 0.17 8.37
N MET A 86 -10.29 0.04 7.11
CA MET A 86 -11.04 -0.72 6.10
C MET A 86 -10.71 -2.23 6.06
N ALA A 87 -9.97 -2.72 7.06
CA ALA A 87 -9.82 -4.17 7.26
C ALA A 87 -11.21 -4.76 7.56
N TRP A 88 -11.50 -5.95 7.05
CA TRP A 88 -12.80 -6.61 7.19
C TRP A 88 -13.98 -5.85 6.55
N THR A 89 -13.71 -4.85 5.71
CA THR A 89 -14.75 -4.18 4.92
C THR A 89 -14.96 -4.91 3.60
N ARG A 90 -16.24 -5.18 3.28
CA ARG A 90 -16.65 -5.70 1.98
C ARG A 90 -16.87 -4.53 1.01
N PHE A 91 -16.45 -4.72 -0.23
CA PHE A 91 -16.79 -3.80 -1.33
C PHE A 91 -17.53 -4.57 -2.42
N ASP A 92 -18.53 -3.96 -3.04
CA ASP A 92 -19.30 -4.61 -4.12
C ASP A 92 -18.41 -4.91 -5.34
N ASP A 93 -17.38 -4.10 -5.55
CA ASP A 93 -16.41 -4.22 -6.64
C ASP A 93 -15.08 -4.90 -6.22
N SER A 94 -15.08 -5.66 -5.13
CA SER A 94 -13.90 -6.43 -4.69
C SER A 94 -13.41 -7.42 -5.75
N ILE A 95 -12.11 -7.43 -6.01
CA ILE A 95 -11.44 -8.28 -7.02
C ILE A 95 -10.20 -9.00 -6.49
N ALA A 96 -9.88 -8.81 -5.20
CA ALA A 96 -8.78 -9.50 -4.52
C ALA A 96 -9.03 -9.51 -3.00
N LEU A 97 -8.55 -10.56 -2.34
CA LEU A 97 -8.59 -10.77 -0.89
C LEU A 97 -7.18 -11.02 -0.34
N VAL A 98 -6.72 -10.13 0.53
CA VAL A 98 -5.33 -10.06 0.99
C VAL A 98 -5.28 -10.14 2.51
N ALA A 99 -4.42 -11.01 3.04
CA ALA A 99 -4.13 -11.06 4.47
C ALA A 99 -3.12 -9.99 4.90
N ASP A 100 -3.34 -9.37 6.06
CA ASP A 100 -2.36 -8.49 6.69
C ASP A 100 -1.17 -9.34 7.18
N TRP A 101 0.01 -9.11 6.60
CA TRP A 101 1.23 -9.82 6.98
C TRP A 101 1.80 -9.35 8.33
N ARG A 102 1.35 -8.20 8.84
CA ARG A 102 1.86 -7.57 10.07
C ARG A 102 1.22 -8.13 11.33
N ARG A 103 0.00 -8.67 11.22
CA ARG A 103 -0.79 -9.19 12.35
C ARG A 103 -1.73 -10.29 11.91
N ARG A 104 -2.00 -11.24 12.83
CA ARG A 104 -2.93 -12.34 12.59
C ARG A 104 -4.37 -11.84 12.58
N GLY A 105 -5.24 -12.49 11.80
CA GLY A 105 -6.69 -12.25 11.84
C GLY A 105 -7.16 -10.92 11.23
N SER A 106 -6.35 -10.28 10.38
CA SER A 106 -6.77 -9.11 9.61
C SER A 106 -6.69 -9.43 8.12
N VAL A 107 -7.79 -9.22 7.41
CA VAL A 107 -7.92 -9.42 5.96
C VAL A 107 -8.52 -8.19 5.31
N TRP A 108 -8.21 -8.00 4.04
CA TRP A 108 -8.53 -6.83 3.26
C TRP A 108 -9.07 -7.26 1.91
N GLU A 109 -10.25 -6.77 1.54
CA GLU A 109 -10.70 -6.83 0.16
C GLU A 109 -10.16 -5.63 -0.60
N ILE A 110 -9.79 -5.84 -1.87
CA ILE A 110 -9.27 -4.80 -2.75
C ILE A 110 -10.33 -4.51 -3.81
N PRO A 111 -10.95 -3.30 -3.80
CA PRO A 111 -11.92 -2.91 -4.80
C PRO A 111 -11.23 -2.63 -6.15
N TYR A 112 -11.91 -2.94 -7.25
CA TYR A 112 -11.44 -2.66 -8.59
C TYR A 112 -11.17 -1.17 -8.80
N GLY A 113 -11.99 -0.31 -8.19
CA GLY A 113 -11.78 1.14 -8.20
C GLY A 113 -10.41 1.60 -7.70
N ALA A 114 -9.77 0.85 -6.79
CA ALA A 114 -8.41 1.17 -6.31
C ALA A 114 -7.32 0.92 -7.36
N MET A 115 -7.60 0.10 -8.37
CA MET A 115 -6.67 -0.23 -9.45
C MET A 115 -6.82 0.70 -10.67
N VAL A 116 -7.96 1.37 -10.79
CA VAL A 116 -8.33 2.22 -11.94
C VAL A 116 -8.07 3.70 -11.61
N PRO A 117 -7.18 4.39 -12.34
CA PRO A 117 -6.93 5.82 -12.15
C PRO A 117 -8.15 6.71 -12.42
N LEU A 118 -8.23 7.86 -11.75
CA LEU A 118 -9.27 8.86 -11.98
C LEU A 118 -9.12 9.60 -13.32
N THR A 119 -7.89 9.90 -13.74
CA THR A 119 -7.61 10.86 -14.82
C THR A 119 -6.90 10.26 -16.03
N VAL A 120 -6.52 8.99 -15.98
CA VAL A 120 -5.74 8.32 -17.04
C VAL A 120 -6.53 7.12 -17.55
N ASP A 121 -7.01 7.21 -18.79
CA ASP A 121 -7.69 6.11 -19.47
C ASP A 121 -6.71 5.05 -19.99
N GLY A 122 -7.18 3.82 -20.13
CA GLY A 122 -6.38 2.70 -20.64
C GLY A 122 -5.29 2.18 -19.69
N LEU A 123 -5.18 2.74 -18.47
CA LEU A 123 -4.20 2.34 -17.47
C LEU A 123 -4.85 1.48 -16.37
N LEU A 124 -4.21 0.37 -16.03
CA LEU A 124 -4.49 -0.45 -14.85
C LEU A 124 -3.25 -0.53 -13.98
N THR A 125 -3.44 -0.49 -12.68
CA THR A 125 -2.34 -0.65 -11.71
C THR A 125 -2.55 -1.87 -10.83
N ALA A 126 -1.45 -2.42 -10.32
CA ALA A 126 -1.45 -3.59 -9.44
C ALA A 126 -0.37 -3.44 -8.36
N GLY A 127 -0.55 -4.16 -7.25
CA GLY A 127 0.35 -4.14 -6.10
C GLY A 127 0.47 -2.76 -5.47
N ARG A 128 1.71 -2.32 -5.17
CA ARG A 128 1.97 -1.08 -4.40
C ARG A 128 1.57 0.21 -5.10
N CYS A 129 1.29 0.15 -6.41
CA CYS A 129 0.93 1.31 -7.21
C CYS A 129 -0.57 1.63 -7.11
N ILE A 130 -1.40 0.70 -6.64
CA ILE A 130 -2.85 0.91 -6.48
C ILE A 130 -3.14 2.00 -5.44
N SER A 131 -4.31 2.61 -5.53
CA SER A 131 -4.73 3.67 -4.64
C SER A 131 -4.95 3.16 -3.21
N SER A 132 -3.94 3.36 -2.37
CA SER A 132 -3.95 2.95 -0.98
C SER A 132 -3.10 3.89 -0.13
N HIS A 133 -3.49 4.05 1.13
CA HIS A 133 -2.87 4.91 2.11
C HIS A 133 -2.63 4.18 3.43
N SER A 134 -1.78 4.77 4.26
CA SER A 134 -1.60 4.38 5.67
C SER A 134 -1.42 2.87 5.85
N ASP A 135 -2.23 2.24 6.70
CA ASP A 135 -2.17 0.80 6.96
C ASP A 135 -2.45 -0.05 5.73
N ALA A 136 -3.40 0.35 4.88
CA ALA A 136 -3.72 -0.39 3.67
C ALA A 136 -2.50 -0.45 2.73
N TRP A 137 -1.74 0.64 2.61
CA TRP A 137 -0.56 0.66 1.73
C TRP A 137 0.55 -0.28 2.22
N GLU A 138 0.74 -0.42 3.52
CA GLU A 138 1.70 -1.39 4.07
C GLU A 138 1.28 -2.84 3.79
N VAL A 139 -0.02 -3.11 3.73
CA VAL A 139 -0.57 -4.43 3.40
C VAL A 139 -0.48 -4.69 1.89
N THR A 140 -0.94 -3.77 1.06
CA THR A 140 -1.05 -3.96 -0.40
C THR A 140 0.30 -3.94 -1.11
N ARG A 141 1.35 -3.43 -0.47
CA ARG A 141 2.67 -3.25 -1.11
C ARG A 141 3.56 -4.50 -1.16
N VAL A 142 3.13 -5.64 -0.61
CA VAL A 142 3.91 -6.88 -0.57
C VAL A 142 3.56 -7.86 -1.70
N ILE A 143 4.28 -8.97 -1.80
CA ILE A 143 4.21 -9.90 -2.94
C ILE A 143 2.82 -10.53 -3.11
N PRO A 144 2.14 -11.05 -2.07
CA PRO A 144 0.82 -11.67 -2.25
C PRO A 144 -0.25 -10.74 -2.86
N PRO A 145 -0.48 -9.51 -2.34
CA PRO A 145 -1.39 -8.56 -2.98
C PRO A 145 -0.97 -8.20 -4.41
N ALA A 146 0.33 -8.06 -4.67
CA ALA A 146 0.82 -7.78 -6.03
C ALA A 146 0.49 -8.92 -7.01
N ALA A 147 0.62 -10.18 -6.58
CA ALA A 147 0.27 -11.33 -7.41
C ALA A 147 -1.24 -11.39 -7.69
N GLN A 148 -2.08 -11.20 -6.66
CA GLN A 148 -3.53 -11.30 -6.79
C GLN A 148 -4.12 -10.14 -7.60
N THR A 149 -3.73 -8.90 -7.30
CA THR A 149 -4.14 -7.73 -8.09
C THR A 149 -3.55 -7.76 -9.50
N GLY A 150 -2.35 -8.32 -9.70
CA GLY A 150 -1.78 -8.54 -11.03
C GLY A 150 -2.61 -9.51 -11.88
N GLN A 151 -3.12 -10.58 -11.27
CA GLN A 151 -4.03 -11.52 -11.91
C GLN A 151 -5.36 -10.85 -12.29
N ALA A 152 -5.95 -10.06 -11.39
CA ALA A 152 -7.16 -9.30 -11.66
C ALA A 152 -6.96 -8.25 -12.77
N ALA A 153 -5.81 -7.54 -12.77
CA ALA A 153 -5.46 -6.57 -13.80
C ALA A 153 -5.35 -7.23 -15.19
N GLY A 154 -4.72 -8.40 -15.28
CA GLY A 154 -4.61 -9.15 -16.54
C GLY A 154 -5.97 -9.58 -17.08
N ILE A 155 -6.86 -10.05 -16.20
CA ILE A 155 -8.25 -10.38 -16.55
C ILE A 155 -8.98 -9.14 -17.07
N ALA A 156 -8.91 -8.03 -16.32
CA ALA A 156 -9.55 -6.77 -16.69
C ALA A 156 -9.05 -6.24 -18.04
N ALA A 157 -7.74 -6.34 -18.31
CA ALA A 157 -7.15 -5.93 -19.58
C ALA A 157 -7.69 -6.76 -20.76
N VAL A 158 -7.74 -8.10 -20.63
CA VAL A 158 -8.28 -8.97 -21.69
C VAL A 158 -9.76 -8.72 -21.93
N LEU A 159 -10.55 -8.53 -20.88
CA LEU A 159 -11.98 -8.22 -21.00
C LEU A 159 -12.21 -6.86 -21.67
N SER A 160 -11.43 -5.85 -21.30
CA SER A 160 -11.45 -4.51 -21.90
C SER A 160 -11.18 -4.58 -23.41
N LEU A 161 -10.12 -5.30 -23.81
CA LEU A 161 -9.76 -5.50 -25.22
C LEU A 161 -10.86 -6.22 -26.00
N ARG A 162 -11.45 -7.29 -25.45
CA ARG A 162 -12.50 -8.06 -26.12
C ARG A 162 -13.79 -7.27 -26.34
N ARG A 163 -14.09 -6.33 -25.45
CA ARG A 163 -15.31 -5.51 -25.51
C ARG A 163 -15.10 -4.16 -26.20
N GLY A 164 -13.85 -3.79 -26.48
CA GLY A 164 -13.52 -2.49 -27.06
C GLY A 164 -13.84 -1.32 -26.13
N ILE A 165 -13.80 -1.53 -24.81
CA ILE A 165 -14.05 -0.50 -23.80
C ILE A 165 -12.82 -0.30 -22.92
N PRO A 166 -12.55 0.90 -22.40
CA PRO A 166 -11.44 1.12 -21.48
C PRO A 166 -11.70 0.41 -20.13
N PRO A 167 -10.64 0.09 -19.36
CA PRO A 167 -10.79 -0.54 -18.05
C PRO A 167 -11.70 0.23 -17.08
N ALA A 168 -11.74 1.55 -17.24
CA ALA A 168 -12.60 2.47 -16.51
C ALA A 168 -14.11 2.29 -16.80
N GLN A 169 -14.50 1.62 -17.87
CA GLN A 169 -15.89 1.31 -18.20
C GLN A 169 -16.25 -0.17 -17.97
N LEU A 170 -15.26 -0.99 -17.59
CA LEU A 170 -15.47 -2.40 -17.32
C LEU A 170 -16.19 -2.59 -15.97
N ALA A 171 -17.25 -3.39 -15.94
CA ALA A 171 -17.94 -3.72 -14.70
C ALA A 171 -17.12 -4.73 -13.90
N ALA A 172 -16.99 -4.49 -12.59
CA ALA A 172 -16.25 -5.38 -11.70
C ALA A 172 -16.84 -6.81 -11.70
N ALA A 173 -18.15 -6.95 -11.88
CA ALA A 173 -18.85 -8.24 -11.99
C ALA A 173 -18.27 -9.15 -13.09
N ASP A 174 -17.79 -8.58 -14.19
CA ASP A 174 -17.18 -9.36 -15.28
C ASP A 174 -15.82 -9.94 -14.88
N ILE A 175 -15.04 -9.15 -14.12
CA ILE A 175 -13.75 -9.58 -13.57
C ILE A 175 -14.00 -10.66 -12.51
N GLN A 176 -14.95 -10.42 -11.61
CA GLN A 176 -15.37 -11.36 -10.57
C GLN A 176 -15.83 -12.70 -11.15
N ALA A 177 -16.58 -12.69 -12.26
CA ALA A 177 -16.98 -13.92 -12.95
C ALA A 177 -15.77 -14.74 -13.44
N GLU A 178 -14.77 -14.09 -14.04
CA GLU A 178 -13.54 -14.76 -14.46
C GLU A 178 -12.66 -15.23 -13.29
N LEU A 179 -12.63 -14.47 -12.18
CA LEU A 179 -11.95 -14.88 -10.94
C LEU A 179 -12.59 -16.13 -10.33
N ARG A 180 -13.93 -16.17 -10.23
CA ARG A 180 -14.67 -17.37 -9.77
C ARG A 180 -14.40 -18.58 -10.64
N ARG A 181 -14.41 -18.40 -11.97
CA ARG A 181 -14.07 -19.48 -12.92
C ARG A 181 -12.66 -20.06 -12.70
N LYS A 182 -11.75 -19.26 -12.15
CA LYS A 182 -10.37 -19.64 -11.82
C LYS A 182 -10.21 -20.08 -10.36
N ASN A 183 -11.28 -20.18 -9.57
CA ASN A 183 -11.27 -20.47 -8.14
C ASN A 183 -10.37 -19.50 -7.34
N LEU A 184 -10.39 -18.22 -7.70
CA LEU A 184 -9.67 -17.17 -7.00
C LEU A 184 -10.64 -16.39 -6.12
N PRO A 185 -10.52 -16.50 -4.78
CA PRO A 185 -11.42 -15.78 -3.88
C PRO A 185 -11.09 -14.29 -3.85
N PHE A 186 -12.13 -13.48 -3.75
CA PHE A 186 -12.02 -12.02 -3.60
C PHE A 186 -12.91 -11.46 -2.50
N HIS A 187 -13.77 -12.29 -1.91
CA HIS A 187 -14.46 -11.96 -0.67
C HIS A 187 -14.06 -12.89 0.49
N PHE A 188 -14.15 -12.38 1.71
CA PHE A 188 -13.79 -13.16 2.91
C PHE A 188 -14.74 -14.33 3.18
N ASP A 189 -16.02 -14.24 2.82
CA ASP A 189 -17.02 -15.32 2.96
C ASP A 189 -16.72 -16.52 2.05
N GLU A 190 -16.15 -16.27 0.86
CA GLU A 190 -15.75 -17.33 -0.09
C GLU A 190 -14.65 -18.25 0.47
N VAL A 191 -13.91 -17.81 1.50
CA VAL A 191 -12.91 -18.62 2.22
C VAL A 191 -13.34 -19.01 3.64
N GLY A 192 -14.63 -18.86 3.96
CA GLY A 192 -15.19 -19.22 5.27
C GLY A 192 -14.76 -18.28 6.40
N LEU A 193 -14.33 -17.06 6.10
CA LEU A 193 -13.99 -16.06 7.09
C LEU A 193 -15.19 -15.14 7.34
N SER A 194 -15.35 -14.71 8.59
CA SER A 194 -16.30 -13.69 9.02
C SER A 194 -15.58 -12.63 9.82
N ALA A 195 -16.06 -11.38 9.75
CA ALA A 195 -15.49 -10.31 10.54
C ALA A 195 -15.54 -10.68 12.03
N PRO A 196 -14.44 -10.47 12.78
CA PRO A 196 -14.45 -10.74 14.21
C PRO A 196 -15.51 -9.88 14.88
N GLU A 197 -16.32 -10.49 15.75
CA GLU A 197 -17.27 -9.76 16.58
C GLU A 197 -16.51 -8.72 17.39
N SER A 198 -16.89 -7.45 17.23
CA SER A 198 -16.29 -6.32 17.95
C SER A 198 -16.49 -6.55 19.45
N SER A 199 -15.41 -6.90 20.14
CA SER A 199 -15.32 -6.99 21.61
C SER A 199 -15.12 -5.62 22.23
#